data_AF-A0A815JHC0-F1
#
_entry.id   AF-A0A815JHC0-F1
#
_cell.length_a   1.000
_cell.length_b   1.000
_cell.length_c   1.000
_cell.angle_alpha   90.00
_cell.angle_beta   90.00
_cell.angle_gamma   90.00
#
_symmetry.space_group_name_H-M   'P 1'
#
loop_
_entity.id
_entity.type
_entity.pdbx_description
1 polymer ?
#
loop_
_entity_poly.entity_id
_entity_poly.type
_entity_poly.pdbx_seq_one_letter_code
_entity_poly.pdbx_strand_id
1 'polypeptide(L)'
;HFIAKNFVPQACLLDFVRLKGSHNVESLRQTTSRIVERLGLKDKIFRIITDNAASMIKAFQFGLDVELDETNNNANITSSQGSLCDKDDIIDDNECVLQLVNWYPDAHAEARSESLLCLNTKRLSCFAHSLQLTVCDGLKKIPCIKKH
;
A
#
# COMPACT_ATOMS: atom_id res chain seq x y z
N HIS A 1 -9.80 7.03 5.88
CA HIS A 1 -9.46 7.65 7.18
C HIS A 1 -8.77 8.97 6.92
N PHE A 2 -9.03 9.99 7.73
CA PHE A 2 -8.36 11.29 7.66
C PHE A 2 -8.39 11.97 9.03
N ILE A 3 -7.57 13.00 9.22
CA ILE A 3 -7.58 13.82 10.43
C ILE A 3 -8.33 15.11 10.11
N ALA A 4 -9.40 15.38 10.87
CA ALA A 4 -10.17 16.62 10.69
C ALA A 4 -9.42 17.82 11.29
N LYS A 5 -9.89 19.05 11.00
CA LYS A 5 -9.26 20.30 11.48
C LYS A 5 -9.14 20.42 13.00
N ASN A 6 -9.98 19.68 13.73
CA ASN A 6 -9.94 19.58 15.18
C ASN A 6 -8.97 18.50 15.70
N PHE A 7 -8.09 17.98 14.85
CA PHE A 7 -7.14 16.90 15.15
C PHE A 7 -7.79 15.57 15.58
N VAL A 8 -9.08 15.40 15.28
CA VAL A 8 -9.79 14.15 15.56
C VAL A 8 -9.72 13.23 14.34
N PRO A 9 -9.27 11.96 14.50
CA PRO A 9 -9.32 10.96 13.45
C PRO A 9 -10.76 10.67 13.05
N GLN A 10 -11.03 10.65 11.75
CA GLN A 10 -12.32 10.27 11.18
C GLN A 10 -12.19 9.07 10.26
N ALA A 11 -13.20 8.20 10.34
CA ALA A 11 -13.38 7.04 9.48
C ALA A 11 -14.73 7.16 8.79
N CYS A 12 -14.75 6.96 7.48
CA CYS A 12 -15.96 6.91 6.68
C CYS A 12 -15.86 5.71 5.74
N LEU A 13 -16.94 4.94 5.65
CA LEU A 13 -17.07 3.89 4.65
C LEU A 13 -17.40 4.55 3.31
N LEU A 14 -16.49 4.44 2.35
CA LEU A 14 -16.66 5.05 1.03
C LEU A 14 -17.50 4.19 0.08
N ASP A 15 -17.26 2.87 0.09
CA ASP A 15 -18.03 1.91 -0.67
C ASP A 15 -17.85 0.50 -0.08
N PHE A 16 -18.77 -0.40 -0.41
CA PHE A 16 -18.70 -1.83 -0.13
C PHE A 16 -19.12 -2.61 -1.37
N VAL A 17 -18.13 -3.10 -2.12
CA VAL A 17 -18.36 -3.79 -3.39
C VAL A 17 -17.99 -5.27 -3.27
N ARG A 18 -18.92 -6.14 -3.66
CA ARG A 18 -18.62 -7.55 -3.88
C ARG A 18 -18.00 -7.74 -5.25
N LEU A 19 -16.71 -8.05 -5.29
CA LEU A 19 -16.04 -8.48 -6.52
C LEU A 19 -16.54 -9.88 -6.91
N LYS A 20 -16.99 -10.04 -8.15
CA LYS A 20 -17.46 -11.32 -8.71
C LYS A 20 -16.39 -11.88 -9.65
N GLY A 21 -16.21 -13.20 -9.64
CA GLY A 21 -15.23 -13.89 -10.49
C GLY A 21 -13.86 -14.05 -9.84
N SER A 22 -12.82 -14.27 -10.64
CA SER A 22 -11.45 -14.37 -10.15
C SER A 22 -10.99 -13.00 -9.65
N HIS A 23 -10.53 -12.94 -8.40
CA HIS A 23 -9.97 -11.74 -7.78
C HIS A 23 -8.58 -11.44 -8.36
N ASN A 24 -8.53 -11.14 -9.66
CA ASN A 24 -7.32 -10.73 -10.33
C ASN A 24 -6.99 -9.27 -9.98
N VAL A 25 -5.72 -8.94 -10.09
CA VAL A 25 -5.15 -7.62 -9.78
C VAL A 25 -5.91 -6.52 -10.50
N GLU A 26 -6.27 -6.75 -11.76
CA GLU A 26 -6.98 -5.79 -12.60
C GLU A 26 -8.38 -5.44 -12.06
N SER A 27 -9.17 -6.45 -11.66
CA SER A 27 -10.51 -6.21 -11.10
C SER A 27 -10.48 -5.38 -9.82
N LEU A 28 -9.46 -5.57 -8.96
CA LEU A 28 -9.24 -4.79 -7.75
C LEU A 28 -8.93 -3.34 -8.09
N ARG A 29 -8.00 -3.12 -9.02
CA ARG A 29 -7.58 -1.78 -9.44
C ARG A 29 -8.72 -1.03 -10.12
N GLN A 30 -9.35 -1.61 -11.13
CA GLN A 30 -10.46 -0.98 -11.83
C GLN A 30 -11.61 -0.59 -10.89
N THR A 31 -11.97 -1.49 -9.97
CA THR A 31 -13.05 -1.20 -9.01
C THR A 31 -12.65 -0.06 -8.08
N THR A 32 -11.41 -0.07 -7.57
CA THR A 32 -10.91 0.97 -6.68
C THR A 32 -10.82 2.31 -7.40
N SER A 33 -10.24 2.36 -8.59
CA SER A 33 -10.12 3.58 -9.41
C SER A 33 -11.49 4.19 -9.69
N ARG A 34 -12.49 3.38 -10.08
CA ARG A 34 -13.86 3.87 -10.29
C ARG A 34 -14.47 4.52 -9.05
N ILE A 35 -14.28 3.92 -7.86
CA ILE A 35 -14.79 4.47 -6.60
C ILE A 35 -14.12 5.81 -6.30
N VAL A 36 -12.80 5.86 -6.45
CA VAL A 36 -11.97 7.02 -6.14
C VAL A 36 -12.25 8.19 -7.09
N GLU A 37 -12.39 7.91 -8.39
CA GLU A 37 -12.78 8.89 -9.42
C GLU A 37 -14.18 9.43 -9.16
N ARG A 38 -15.16 8.55 -8.93
CA ARG A 38 -16.55 8.93 -8.66
C ARG A 38 -16.67 9.86 -7.45
N LEU A 39 -15.81 9.69 -6.44
CA LEU A 39 -15.81 10.51 -5.22
C LEU A 39 -14.86 11.72 -5.30
N GLY A 40 -14.12 11.91 -6.40
CA GLY A 40 -13.16 13.00 -6.54
C GLY A 40 -12.02 12.94 -5.50
N LEU A 41 -11.53 11.72 -5.25
CA LEU A 41 -10.53 11.43 -4.22
C LEU A 41 -9.15 11.07 -4.77
N LYS A 42 -8.96 11.05 -6.10
CA LYS A 42 -7.74 10.58 -6.77
C LYS A 42 -6.48 11.21 -6.15
N ASP A 43 -6.44 12.52 -6.07
CA ASP A 43 -5.29 13.27 -5.57
C ASP A 43 -5.31 13.51 -4.05
N LYS A 44 -6.24 12.86 -3.33
CA LYS A 44 -6.46 13.05 -1.88
C LYS A 44 -6.08 11.81 -1.06
N ILE A 45 -5.65 10.73 -1.71
CA ILE A 45 -5.23 9.50 -1.05
C ILE A 45 -3.73 9.56 -0.84
N PHE A 46 -3.30 9.55 0.42
CA PHE A 46 -1.87 9.59 0.75
C PHE A 46 -1.27 8.19 0.98
N ARG A 47 -2.06 7.27 1.53
CA ARG A 47 -1.63 5.90 1.86
C ARG A 47 -2.77 4.92 1.62
N ILE A 48 -2.39 3.71 1.22
CA ILE A 48 -3.30 2.58 1.05
C ILE A 48 -2.89 1.52 2.07
N ILE A 49 -3.84 0.96 2.80
CA ILE A 49 -3.56 -0.11 3.77
C ILE A 49 -4.35 -1.34 3.32
N THR A 50 -3.65 -2.43 3.01
CA THR A 50 -4.27 -3.71 2.64
C THR A 50 -3.63 -4.85 3.42
N ASP A 51 -4.26 -6.03 3.43
CA ASP A 51 -3.56 -7.24 3.87
C ASP A 51 -2.35 -7.58 2.96
N ASN A 52 -1.60 -8.62 3.34
CA ASN A 52 -0.41 -9.08 2.59
C ASN A 52 -0.76 -10.16 1.56
N ALA A 53 -2.01 -10.29 1.14
CA ALA A 53 -2.34 -11.19 0.05
C ALA A 53 -1.59 -10.75 -1.22
N ALA A 54 -1.02 -11.71 -1.95
CA ALA A 54 -0.21 -11.43 -3.14
C ALA A 54 -0.95 -10.58 -4.19
N SER A 55 -2.27 -10.78 -4.35
CA SER A 55 -3.12 -9.97 -5.24
C SER A 55 -3.22 -8.52 -4.77
N MET A 56 -3.36 -8.26 -3.47
CA MET A 56 -3.43 -6.91 -2.89
C MET A 56 -2.09 -6.19 -2.99
N ILE A 57 -0.98 -6.88 -2.72
CA ILE A 57 0.37 -6.33 -2.89
C ILE A 57 0.56 -5.90 -4.35
N LYS A 58 0.35 -6.82 -5.30
CA LYS A 58 0.52 -6.52 -6.73
C LYS A 58 -0.39 -5.38 -7.22
N ALA A 59 -1.61 -5.29 -6.71
CA ALA A 59 -2.56 -4.24 -7.10
C ALA A 59 -2.16 -2.84 -6.64
N PHE A 60 -1.51 -2.72 -5.48
CA PHE A 60 -1.31 -1.42 -4.84
C PHE A 60 0.14 -1.08 -4.52
N GLN A 61 1.11 -1.92 -4.90
CA GLN A 61 2.54 -1.71 -4.62
C GLN A 61 3.02 -0.32 -5.03
N PHE A 62 2.52 0.18 -6.16
CA PHE A 62 2.90 1.48 -6.73
C PHE A 62 1.79 2.54 -6.63
N GLY A 63 0.80 2.35 -5.74
CA GLY A 63 -0.33 3.26 -5.60
C GLY A 63 -1.47 3.00 -6.59
N LEU A 64 -2.29 4.02 -6.86
CA LEU A 64 -3.49 3.92 -7.70
C LEU A 64 -3.28 4.34 -9.16
N ASP A 65 -2.26 5.16 -9.44
CA ASP A 65 -2.10 5.88 -10.71
C ASP A 65 -1.12 5.25 -11.70
N VAL A 66 -0.57 4.07 -11.40
CA VAL A 66 0.40 3.40 -12.28
C VAL A 66 -0.29 2.42 -13.22
N GLU A 67 -0.25 2.63 -14.54
CA GLU A 67 -0.70 1.61 -15.50
C GLU A 67 0.18 0.34 -15.35
N LEU A 68 -0.45 -0.83 -15.16
CA LEU A 68 0.27 -2.10 -15.07
C LEU A 68 0.43 -2.66 -16.48
N ASP A 69 1.62 -2.54 -17.05
CA ASP A 69 1.97 -3.34 -18.23
C ASP A 69 2.16 -4.80 -17.80
N GLU A 70 1.22 -5.68 -18.19
CA GLU A 70 1.24 -7.12 -17.88
C GLU A 70 2.36 -7.90 -18.59
N THR A 71 3.26 -7.22 -19.31
CA THR A 71 4.21 -7.87 -20.23
C THR A 71 5.70 -7.69 -19.91
N ASN A 72 6.09 -7.03 -18.80
CA ASN A 72 7.50 -6.99 -18.42
C ASN A 72 7.71 -6.83 -16.91
N ASN A 73 8.41 -7.78 -16.30
CA ASN A 73 8.87 -7.76 -14.91
C ASN A 73 9.94 -6.68 -14.62
N ASN A 74 10.06 -5.65 -15.44
CA ASN A 74 10.96 -4.52 -15.23
C ASN A 74 10.20 -3.23 -15.48
N ALA A 75 9.52 -2.71 -14.44
CA ALA A 75 9.16 -1.30 -14.40
C ALA A 75 10.47 -0.50 -14.38
N ASN A 76 10.87 -0.02 -15.55
CA ASN A 76 12.04 0.82 -15.75
C ASN A 76 11.74 2.22 -15.20
N ILE A 77 11.85 2.39 -13.88
CA ILE A 77 11.88 3.71 -13.25
C ILE A 77 13.35 4.11 -13.14
N THR A 78 13.80 4.91 -14.11
CA THR A 78 15.10 5.55 -14.08
C THR A 78 15.13 6.60 -12.98
N SER A 79 15.72 6.26 -11.83
CA SER A 79 16.75 7.09 -11.20
C SER A 79 17.60 6.27 -10.23
N SER A 80 18.77 5.89 -10.75
CA SER A 80 20.04 5.57 -10.08
C SER A 80 20.15 4.38 -9.11
N GLN A 81 20.69 3.30 -9.70
CA GLN A 81 21.74 2.38 -9.19
C GLN A 81 21.43 1.38 -8.06
N GLY A 82 21.49 0.09 -8.43
CA GLY A 82 21.64 -1.02 -7.50
C GLY A 82 21.16 -2.37 -8.03
N SER A 83 21.60 -2.80 -9.22
CA SER A 83 21.35 -4.15 -9.74
C SER A 83 22.26 -5.16 -9.05
N LEU A 84 21.71 -6.16 -8.35
CA LEU A 84 22.25 -7.52 -8.31
C LEU A 84 21.17 -8.48 -7.80
N CYS A 85 20.81 -9.45 -8.62
CA CYS A 85 20.02 -10.60 -8.25
C CYS A 85 20.96 -11.72 -7.78
N ASP A 86 20.80 -12.19 -6.54
CA ASP A 86 20.91 -13.61 -6.19
C ASP A 86 20.30 -13.86 -4.81
N LYS A 87 19.82 -15.08 -4.65
CA LYS A 87 18.92 -15.59 -3.60
C LYS A 87 19.46 -15.36 -2.18
N ASP A 88 18.60 -14.90 -1.27
CA ASP A 88 18.30 -15.53 0.02
C ASP A 88 17.28 -14.68 0.81
N ASP A 89 16.39 -15.37 1.54
CA ASP A 89 15.30 -14.82 2.33
C ASP A 89 15.76 -13.84 3.43
N ILE A 90 15.76 -12.53 3.15
CA ILE A 90 15.66 -11.49 4.18
C ILE A 90 14.82 -10.33 3.61
N ILE A 91 13.56 -10.26 4.02
CA ILE A 91 12.78 -9.02 3.90
C ILE A 91 13.36 -8.06 4.94
N ASP A 92 14.27 -7.19 4.50
CA ASP A 92 14.71 -6.06 5.30
C ASP A 92 13.59 -5.01 5.33
N ASP A 93 12.71 -5.11 6.32
CA ASP A 93 11.62 -4.17 6.60
C ASP A 93 12.13 -2.75 6.96
N ASN A 94 13.44 -2.50 6.91
CA ASN A 94 14.08 -1.30 7.46
C ASN A 94 14.36 -0.19 6.44
N GLU A 95 14.17 -0.40 5.13
CA GLU A 95 14.38 0.64 4.10
C GLU A 95 13.13 1.50 3.80
N CYS A 96 12.05 1.38 4.58
CA CYS A 96 10.90 2.29 4.47
C CYS A 96 10.89 3.42 5.52
N VAL A 97 11.81 3.40 6.48
CA VAL A 97 11.83 4.36 7.60
C VAL A 97 12.49 5.69 7.21
N LEU A 98 13.31 5.72 6.14
CA LEU A 98 14.05 6.92 5.74
C LEU A 98 13.29 7.88 4.80
N GLN A 99 12.05 7.54 4.39
CA GLN A 99 11.16 8.46 3.67
C GLN A 99 10.06 9.08 4.54
N LEU A 100 10.21 8.93 5.86
CA LEU A 100 9.46 9.70 6.88
C LEU A 100 10.14 11.05 7.20
N VAL A 101 11.10 11.50 6.40
CA VAL A 101 11.74 12.82 6.57
C VAL A 101 10.93 13.89 5.84
N ASN A 102 9.92 14.41 6.56
CA ASN A 102 9.44 15.81 6.57
C ASN A 102 7.94 15.88 6.95
N TRP A 103 7.62 15.36 8.14
CA TRP A 103 6.30 15.48 8.78
C TRP A 103 6.07 16.85 9.46
N TYR A 104 7.02 17.80 9.42
CA TYR A 104 6.76 19.15 9.93
C TYR A 104 6.11 20.01 8.83
N PRO A 105 4.87 20.51 9.02
CA PRO A 105 4.38 21.61 8.20
C PRO A 105 5.13 22.85 8.68
N ASP A 106 6.15 23.26 7.92
CA ASP A 106 6.64 24.63 8.05
C ASP A 106 5.47 25.57 7.73
N ALA A 107 5.20 26.51 8.62
CA ALA A 107 3.97 27.31 8.65
C ALA A 107 3.86 28.33 7.48
N HIS A 108 4.67 28.18 6.43
CA HIS A 108 4.75 29.10 5.30
C HIS A 108 4.90 28.44 3.91
N ALA A 109 4.64 27.14 3.76
CA ALA A 109 4.74 26.48 2.45
C ALA A 109 3.47 26.63 1.60
N GLU A 110 3.17 27.86 1.16
CA GLU A 110 2.33 28.06 -0.03
C GLU A 110 3.13 27.59 -1.26
N ALA A 111 2.50 26.75 -2.09
CA ALA A 111 3.05 26.13 -3.31
C ALA A 111 3.98 24.91 -3.13
N ARG A 112 3.48 23.83 -2.49
CA ARG A 112 3.85 22.48 -2.96
C ARG A 112 3.05 22.20 -4.24
N SER A 113 3.74 21.91 -5.35
CA SER A 113 3.08 21.56 -6.61
C SER A 113 2.15 20.36 -6.40
N GLU A 114 0.90 20.46 -6.89
CA GLU A 114 -0.10 19.38 -6.85
C GLU A 114 0.45 18.07 -7.43
N SER A 115 1.41 18.18 -8.35
CA SER A 115 2.09 17.07 -9.05
C SER A 115 2.97 16.17 -8.17
N LEU A 116 3.41 16.61 -6.98
CA LEU A 116 4.22 15.77 -6.07
C LEU A 116 3.39 14.95 -5.07
N LEU A 117 2.09 15.26 -4.91
CA LEU A 117 1.20 14.55 -4.00
C LEU A 117 0.71 13.24 -4.62
N CYS A 118 0.41 13.24 -5.92
CA CYS A 118 -0.05 12.06 -6.67
C CYS A 118 1.04 10.97 -6.78
N LEU A 119 2.33 11.33 -6.83
CA LEU A 119 3.46 10.40 -6.97
C LEU A 119 3.86 9.66 -5.68
N ASN A 120 3.29 10.00 -4.52
CA ASN A 120 3.75 9.45 -3.23
C ASN A 120 2.72 8.56 -2.53
N THR A 121 1.69 8.11 -3.24
CA THR A 121 0.73 7.14 -2.70
C THR A 121 1.40 5.79 -2.57
N LYS A 122 1.67 5.39 -1.33
CA LYS A 122 2.30 4.09 -1.03
C LYS A 122 1.34 3.15 -0.30
N ARG A 123 1.44 1.88 -0.64
CA ARG A 123 0.81 0.80 0.14
C ARG A 123 1.61 0.55 1.42
N LEU A 124 0.87 0.35 2.51
CA LEU A 124 1.35 -0.20 3.77
C LEU A 124 0.67 -1.53 4.05
N SER A 125 1.42 -2.44 4.67
CA SER A 125 0.90 -3.73 5.12
C SER A 125 -0.02 -3.56 6.33
N CYS A 126 -1.14 -4.28 6.34
CA CYS A 126 -2.06 -4.28 7.46
C CYS A 126 -1.43 -4.94 8.68
N PHE A 127 -1.30 -4.18 9.77
CA PHE A 127 -0.74 -4.65 11.03
C PHE A 127 -1.44 -5.92 11.55
N ALA A 128 -2.78 -5.94 11.52
CA ALA A 128 -3.53 -7.09 12.04
C ALA A 128 -3.22 -8.38 11.27
N HIS A 129 -3.07 -8.28 9.94
CA HIS A 129 -2.72 -9.43 9.12
C HIS A 129 -1.28 -9.88 9.38
N SER A 130 -0.32 -8.95 9.44
CA SER A 130 1.07 -9.28 9.78
C SER A 130 1.17 -9.95 11.16
N LEU A 131 0.50 -9.40 12.17
CA LEU A 131 0.46 -9.98 13.52
C LEU A 131 -0.12 -11.40 13.51
N GLN A 132 -1.23 -11.61 12.80
CA GLN A 132 -1.83 -12.94 12.65
C GLN A 132 -0.85 -13.94 12.03
N LEU A 133 -0.15 -13.56 10.95
CA LEU A 133 0.85 -14.41 10.31
C LEU A 133 1.98 -14.76 11.28
N THR A 134 2.57 -13.76 11.95
CA THR A 134 3.65 -13.95 12.92
C THR A 134 3.25 -14.90 14.04
N VAL A 135 2.05 -14.72 14.62
CA VAL A 135 1.55 -15.59 15.69
C VAL A 135 1.33 -17.01 15.18
N CYS A 136 0.66 -17.17 14.03
CA CYS A 136 0.42 -18.49 13.44
C CYS A 136 1.73 -19.23 13.14
N ASP A 137 2.72 -18.55 12.58
CA ASP A 137 4.00 -19.17 12.25
C ASP A 137 4.84 -19.47 13.49
N GLY A 138 4.76 -18.63 14.52
CA GLY A 138 5.33 -18.93 15.84
C GLY A 138 4.72 -20.19 16.44
N LEU A 139 3.40 -20.31 16.43
CA LEU A 139 2.70 -21.48 17.00
C LEU A 139 3.02 -22.79 16.26
N LYS A 140 3.19 -22.77 14.93
CA LYS A 140 3.60 -23.95 14.16
C LYS A 140 4.96 -24.51 14.57
N LYS A 141 5.85 -23.65 15.09
CA LYS A 141 7.19 -24.02 15.54
C LYS A 141 7.22 -24.61 16.95
N ILE A 142 6.09 -24.61 17.67
CA ILE A 142 6.00 -25.16 19.03
C ILE A 142 5.48 -26.61 18.96
N PRO A 143 6.33 -27.63 19.21
CA PRO A 143 5.99 -29.04 18.96
C PRO A 143 4.90 -29.61 19.88
N CYS A 144 4.59 -28.94 21.00
CA CYS A 144 3.59 -29.40 21.97
C CYS A 144 2.17 -28.85 21.74
N ILE A 145 1.96 -27.91 20.80
CA ILE A 145 0.64 -27.39 20.44
C ILE A 145 0.17 -28.12 19.16
N LYS A 146 -0.05 -29.42 19.27
CA LYS A 146 -0.72 -30.17 18.20
C LYS A 146 -2.22 -29.93 18.33
N LYS A 147 -2.83 -29.39 17.27
CA LYS A 147 -4.30 -29.30 17.15
C LYS A 147 -4.88 -30.71 17.28
N HIS A 148 -5.71 -30.91 18.30
CA HIS A 148 -6.68 -32.02 18.33
C HIS A 148 -7.80 -31.74 17.33
#